data_AF-A0A1B7KP51-F1
#
_entry.id   AF-A0A1B7KP51-F1
#
_cell.length_a   1.000
_cell.length_b   1.000
_cell.length_c   1.000
_cell.angle_alpha   90.00
_cell.angle_beta   90.00
_cell.angle_gamma   90.00
#
_symmetry.space_group_name_H-M   'P 1'
#
loop_
_entity.id
_entity.type
_entity.pdbx_description
1 polymer ?
#
loop_
_entity_poly.entity_id
_entity_poly.type
_entity_poly.pdbx_seq_one_letter_code
_entity_poly.pdbx_strand_id
1 'polypeptide(L)'
;MKALLWKEYLFLKKKMQKMLLLIAIEFVLVLYFIYGLNSIPIHIKFNLILGTTSIIFLLQILFESIKTDKQNRVYEKMLQIFSIQKILIVKVLFSVFIATILSSMYSFLFYGYQLYLGIQIPSQYLLSLLLLPFINLLFGIVLCVVMFLVDNIVILKVTSMFGAMFYVLTFTNIHQYKIIGTIIGILLFFVITLHFLLKKISNEKFLTM
;
A
#
# COMPACT_ATOMS: atom_id res chain seq x y z
N MET A 1 20.28 6.10 -3.73
CA MET A 1 18.96 6.71 -3.40
C MET A 1 18.40 7.45 -4.61
N LYS A 2 18.99 8.57 -5.06
CA LYS A 2 18.48 9.37 -6.20
C LYS A 2 18.24 8.59 -7.48
N ALA A 3 19.19 7.73 -7.90
CA ALA A 3 19.05 6.90 -9.09
C ALA A 3 17.91 5.87 -9.00
N LEU A 4 17.71 5.26 -7.82
CA LEU A 4 16.61 4.30 -7.58
C LEU A 4 15.25 5.01 -7.61
N LEU A 5 15.14 6.18 -6.98
CA LEU A 5 13.92 7.00 -7.02
C LEU A 5 13.58 7.45 -8.45
N TRP A 6 14.59 7.88 -9.22
CA TRP A 6 14.39 8.26 -10.62
C TRP A 6 13.87 7.10 -11.47
N LYS A 7 14.36 5.89 -11.21
CA LYS A 7 13.92 4.68 -11.90
C LYS A 7 12.47 4.31 -11.55
N GLU A 8 12.06 4.41 -10.27
CA GLU A 8 10.66 4.21 -9.89
C GLU A 8 9.73 5.31 -10.47
N TYR A 9 10.21 6.55 -10.57
CA TYR A 9 9.48 7.60 -11.28
C TYR A 9 9.28 7.29 -12.77
N LEU A 10 10.33 6.86 -13.48
CA LEU A 10 10.23 6.47 -14.89
C LEU A 10 9.31 5.26 -15.07
N PHE A 11 9.32 4.31 -14.13
CA PHE A 11 8.37 3.19 -14.10
C PHE A 11 6.93 3.70 -14.05
N LEU A 12 6.61 4.59 -13.11
CA LEU A 12 5.27 5.16 -12.98
C LEU A 12 4.85 5.88 -14.26
N LYS A 13 5.75 6.70 -14.83
CA LYS A 13 5.51 7.42 -16.10
C LYS A 13 5.15 6.48 -17.24
N LYS A 14 5.81 5.32 -17.34
CA LYS A 14 5.51 4.29 -18.37
C LYS A 14 4.19 3.57 -18.12
N LYS A 15 3.69 3.54 -16.89
CA LYS A 15 2.46 2.85 -16.49
C LYS A 15 1.27 3.78 -16.28
N MET A 16 1.41 5.06 -16.59
CA MET A 16 0.36 6.08 -16.39
C MET A 16 -0.98 5.69 -16.99
N GLN A 17 -1.02 5.12 -18.20
CA GLN A 17 -2.28 4.71 -18.82
C GLN A 17 -3.04 3.66 -18.00
N LYS A 18 -2.34 2.66 -17.45
CA LYS A 18 -2.96 1.65 -16.57
C LYS A 18 -3.40 2.25 -15.24
N MET A 19 -2.60 3.15 -14.67
CA MET A 19 -2.94 3.84 -13.44
C MET A 19 -4.19 4.72 -13.62
N LEU A 20 -4.31 5.43 -14.74
CA LEU A 20 -5.50 6.22 -15.08
C LEU A 20 -6.75 5.36 -15.25
N LEU A 21 -6.63 4.19 -15.90
CA LEU A 21 -7.74 3.24 -16.00
C LEU A 21 -8.19 2.75 -14.61
N LEU A 22 -7.23 2.43 -13.75
CA LEU A 22 -7.51 1.97 -12.38
C LEU A 22 -8.19 3.07 -11.55
N ILE A 23 -7.74 4.32 -11.69
CA ILE A 23 -8.39 5.51 -11.11
C ILE A 23 -9.85 5.61 -11.58
N ALA A 24 -10.11 5.44 -12.88
CA ALA A 24 -11.47 5.50 -13.41
C ALA A 24 -12.38 4.39 -12.83
N ILE A 25 -11.88 3.15 -12.74
CA ILE A 25 -12.62 2.01 -12.17
C ILE A 25 -12.92 2.25 -10.69
N GLU A 26 -11.92 2.67 -9.92
CA GLU A 26 -12.10 2.97 -8.49
C GLU A 26 -13.08 4.11 -8.27
N PHE A 27 -13.09 5.13 -9.14
CA PHE A 27 -14.06 6.22 -9.04
C PHE A 27 -15.50 5.72 -9.17
N VAL A 28 -15.77 4.85 -10.15
CA VAL A 28 -17.10 4.23 -10.33
C VAL A 28 -17.47 3.37 -9.12
N LEU A 29 -16.53 2.58 -8.59
CA LEU A 29 -16.75 1.78 -7.39
C LEU A 29 -17.08 2.68 -6.20
N VAL A 30 -16.32 3.75 -5.99
CA VAL A 30 -16.58 4.71 -4.92
C VAL A 30 -17.99 5.27 -5.05
N LEU A 31 -18.40 5.77 -6.23
CA LEU A 31 -19.78 6.24 -6.44
C LEU A 31 -20.82 5.19 -6.08
N TYR A 32 -20.61 3.93 -6.47
CA TYR A 32 -21.49 2.83 -6.08
C TYR A 32 -21.58 2.66 -4.55
N PHE A 33 -20.46 2.74 -3.83
CA PHE A 33 -20.45 2.69 -2.36
C PHE A 33 -21.18 3.88 -1.71
N ILE A 34 -21.09 5.08 -2.32
CA ILE A 34 -21.79 6.28 -1.84
C ILE A 34 -23.30 6.07 -1.93
N TYR A 35 -23.81 5.75 -3.12
CA TYR A 35 -25.25 5.72 -3.43
C TYR A 35 -25.94 4.40 -3.08
N GLY A 36 -25.23 3.28 -3.15
CA GLY A 36 -25.81 1.94 -3.04
C GLY A 36 -25.94 1.40 -1.61
N LEU A 37 -25.14 1.90 -0.66
CA LEU A 37 -25.03 1.31 0.69
C LEU A 37 -25.58 2.21 1.79
N ASN A 38 -26.78 2.78 1.62
CA ASN A 38 -27.37 3.75 2.56
C ASN A 38 -27.51 3.27 4.00
N SER A 39 -27.50 1.95 4.25
CA SER A 39 -27.57 1.34 5.58
C SER A 39 -26.27 1.39 6.38
N ILE A 40 -25.12 1.63 5.75
CA ILE A 40 -23.82 1.65 6.44
C ILE A 40 -23.54 3.04 7.02
N PRO A 41 -23.12 3.16 8.29
CA PRO A 41 -22.70 4.43 8.88
C PRO A 41 -21.62 5.13 8.04
N ILE A 42 -21.73 6.45 7.90
CA ILE A 42 -20.86 7.27 7.03
C ILE A 42 -19.38 7.13 7.38
N HIS A 43 -19.04 7.01 8.67
CA HIS A 43 -17.65 6.80 9.11
C HIS A 43 -17.07 5.45 8.65
N ILE A 44 -17.89 4.40 8.64
CA ILE A 44 -17.51 3.06 8.15
C ILE A 44 -17.33 3.11 6.63
N LYS A 45 -18.26 3.75 5.89
CA LYS A 45 -18.12 3.95 4.44
C LYS A 45 -16.82 4.66 4.10
N PHE A 46 -16.50 5.71 4.84
CA PHE A 46 -15.28 6.47 4.63
C PHE A 46 -14.02 5.62 4.81
N ASN A 47 -13.89 4.97 5.98
CA ASN A 47 -12.73 4.15 6.28
C ASN A 47 -12.60 2.98 5.31
N LEU A 48 -13.73 2.44 4.84
CA LEU A 48 -13.75 1.39 3.83
C LEU A 48 -13.24 1.90 2.50
N ILE A 49 -13.75 3.04 2.00
CA ILE A 49 -13.26 3.68 0.75
C ILE A 49 -11.76 3.99 0.84
N LEU A 50 -11.33 4.61 1.94
CA LEU A 50 -9.93 4.95 2.17
C LEU A 50 -9.07 3.67 2.21
N GLY A 51 -9.54 2.66 2.94
CA GLY A 51 -8.87 1.38 3.09
C GLY A 51 -8.71 0.65 1.76
N THR A 52 -9.79 0.54 0.98
CA THR A 52 -9.82 -0.19 -0.29
C THR A 52 -8.99 0.50 -1.37
N THR A 53 -9.17 1.81 -1.57
CA THR A 53 -8.41 2.56 -2.59
C THR A 53 -6.92 2.52 -2.29
N SER A 54 -6.54 2.74 -1.02
CA SER A 54 -5.14 2.74 -0.61
C SER A 54 -4.45 1.40 -0.85
N ILE A 55 -5.08 0.28 -0.47
CA ILE A 55 -4.46 -1.04 -0.65
C ILE A 55 -4.40 -1.48 -2.10
N ILE A 56 -5.41 -1.12 -2.92
CA ILE A 56 -5.40 -1.44 -4.36
C ILE A 56 -4.23 -0.70 -5.03
N PHE A 57 -4.08 0.61 -4.80
CA PHE A 57 -2.94 1.36 -5.34
C PHE A 57 -1.60 0.84 -4.84
N LEU A 58 -1.49 0.54 -3.54
CA LEU A 58 -0.26 0.03 -2.95
C LEU A 58 0.14 -1.32 -3.58
N LEU A 59 -0.80 -2.25 -3.69
CA LEU A 59 -0.57 -3.55 -4.34
C LEU A 59 -0.23 -3.40 -5.82
N GLN A 60 -0.97 -2.57 -6.56
CA GLN A 60 -0.74 -2.38 -7.99
C GLN A 60 0.68 -1.88 -8.27
N ILE A 61 1.11 -0.84 -7.55
CA ILE A 61 2.42 -0.22 -7.75
C ILE A 61 3.53 -1.20 -7.34
N LEU A 62 3.44 -1.80 -6.14
CA LEU A 62 4.47 -2.74 -5.66
C LEU A 62 4.58 -3.97 -6.56
N PHE A 63 3.44 -4.60 -6.88
CA PHE A 63 3.41 -5.83 -7.66
C PHE A 63 3.92 -5.59 -9.09
N GLU A 64 3.43 -4.55 -9.76
CA GLU A 64 3.84 -4.29 -11.14
C GLU A 64 5.30 -3.81 -11.21
N SER A 65 5.78 -3.07 -10.20
CA SER A 65 7.19 -2.66 -10.10
C SER A 65 8.13 -3.86 -9.90
N ILE A 66 7.83 -4.76 -8.95
CA ILE A 66 8.65 -5.96 -8.69
C ILE A 66 8.60 -6.92 -9.89
N LYS A 67 7.41 -7.16 -10.45
CA LYS A 67 7.24 -8.02 -11.61
C LYS A 67 8.05 -7.53 -12.81
N THR A 68 7.99 -6.23 -13.10
CA THR A 68 8.73 -5.62 -14.22
C THR A 68 10.24 -5.75 -14.02
N ASP A 69 10.72 -5.61 -12.80
CA ASP A 69 12.15 -5.74 -12.50
C ASP A 69 12.66 -7.18 -12.63
N LYS A 70 11.87 -8.16 -12.18
CA LYS A 70 12.17 -9.59 -12.34
C LYS A 70 12.16 -9.98 -13.82
N GLN A 71 11.15 -9.57 -14.58
CA GLN A 71 11.03 -9.89 -16.01
C GLN A 71 12.17 -9.31 -16.86
N ASN A 72 12.60 -8.09 -16.58
CA ASN A 72 13.61 -7.41 -17.39
C ASN A 72 15.06 -7.66 -16.92
N ARG A 73 15.28 -8.55 -15.93
CA ARG A 73 16.57 -8.74 -15.24
C ARG A 73 17.21 -7.43 -14.72
N VAL A 74 16.41 -6.38 -14.56
CA VAL A 74 16.85 -5.09 -14.00
C VAL A 74 17.21 -5.30 -12.53
N TYR A 75 16.53 -6.23 -11.87
CA TYR A 75 16.81 -6.61 -10.50
C TYR A 75 18.25 -7.11 -10.29
N GLU A 76 18.72 -8.04 -11.13
CA GLU A 76 20.09 -8.58 -11.07
C GLU A 76 21.13 -7.47 -11.22
N LYS A 77 20.91 -6.56 -12.18
CA LYS A 77 21.78 -5.39 -12.39
C LYS A 77 21.76 -4.42 -11.22
N MET A 78 20.59 -4.21 -10.59
CA MET A 78 20.49 -3.33 -9.41
C MET A 78 21.21 -3.92 -8.20
N LEU A 79 21.24 -5.25 -8.04
CA LEU A 79 21.94 -5.90 -6.93
C LEU A 79 23.45 -5.78 -6.98
N GLN A 80 24.02 -5.65 -8.19
CA GLN A 80 25.46 -5.43 -8.36
C GLN A 80 25.89 -4.05 -7.81
N ILE A 81 24.96 -3.10 -7.70
CA ILE A 81 25.24 -1.69 -7.38
C ILE A 81 24.67 -1.29 -6.01
N PHE A 82 23.55 -1.89 -5.59
CA PHE A 82 22.82 -1.52 -4.38
C PHE A 82 22.47 -2.73 -3.52
N SER A 83 22.49 -2.55 -2.19
CA SER A 83 22.01 -3.57 -1.27
C SER A 83 20.49 -3.80 -1.42
N ILE A 84 20.07 -5.04 -1.17
CA ILE A 84 18.65 -5.45 -1.20
C ILE A 84 17.80 -4.53 -0.31
N GLN A 85 18.30 -4.21 0.88
CA GLN A 85 17.64 -3.30 1.82
C GLN A 85 17.32 -1.94 1.19
N LYS A 86 18.30 -1.33 0.50
CA LYS A 86 18.12 -0.03 -0.15
C LYS A 86 17.09 -0.11 -1.29
N ILE A 87 17.10 -1.19 -2.07
CA ILE A 87 16.14 -1.39 -3.17
C ILE A 87 14.72 -1.51 -2.60
N LEU A 88 14.51 -2.35 -1.59
CA LEU A 88 13.20 -2.56 -0.98
C LEU A 88 12.68 -1.28 -0.31
N ILE A 89 13.50 -0.58 0.45
CA ILE A 89 13.12 0.69 1.11
C ILE A 89 12.64 1.71 0.08
N VAL A 90 13.36 1.89 -1.03
CA VAL A 90 12.97 2.86 -2.06
C VAL A 90 11.65 2.47 -2.71
N LYS A 91 11.45 1.18 -3.03
CA LYS A 91 10.19 0.69 -3.61
C LYS A 91 9.00 0.92 -2.69
N VAL A 92 9.16 0.58 -1.41
CA VAL A 92 8.11 0.77 -0.41
C VAL A 92 7.81 2.24 -0.25
N LEU A 93 8.80 3.09 0.02
CA LEU A 93 8.58 4.52 0.25
C LEU A 93 7.91 5.19 -0.95
N PHE A 94 8.36 4.87 -2.17
CA PHE A 94 7.77 5.41 -3.39
C PHE A 94 6.31 4.96 -3.54
N SER A 95 6.03 3.67 -3.36
CA SER A 95 4.67 3.13 -3.50
C SER A 95 3.73 3.67 -2.43
N VAL A 96 4.20 3.77 -1.18
CA VAL A 96 3.45 4.34 -0.05
C VAL A 96 3.11 5.79 -0.31
N PHE A 97 4.07 6.59 -0.80
CA PHE A 97 3.85 8.00 -1.08
C PHE A 97 2.75 8.19 -2.13
N ILE A 98 2.84 7.49 -3.26
CA ILE A 98 1.86 7.59 -4.34
C ILE A 98 0.48 7.06 -3.90
N ALA A 99 0.43 5.88 -3.26
CA ALA A 99 -0.82 5.29 -2.79
C ALA A 99 -1.53 6.18 -1.76
N THR A 100 -0.77 6.81 -0.85
CA THR A 100 -1.30 7.75 0.15
C THR A 100 -1.89 8.99 -0.52
N ILE A 101 -1.21 9.58 -1.51
CA ILE A 101 -1.73 10.74 -2.24
C ILE A 101 -3.02 10.39 -2.97
N LEU A 102 -3.01 9.32 -3.77
CA LEU A 102 -4.17 8.93 -4.58
C LEU A 102 -5.38 8.59 -3.71
N SER A 103 -5.21 7.75 -2.69
CA SER A 103 -6.30 7.41 -1.76
C SER A 103 -6.82 8.63 -0.99
N SER A 104 -5.93 9.53 -0.54
CA SER A 104 -6.36 10.78 0.10
C SER A 104 -7.20 11.64 -0.85
N MET A 105 -6.88 11.70 -2.15
CA MET A 105 -7.69 12.42 -3.13
C MET A 105 -9.12 11.87 -3.21
N TYR A 106 -9.30 10.54 -3.29
CA TYR A 106 -10.63 9.92 -3.26
C TYR A 106 -11.39 10.24 -1.96
N SER A 107 -10.68 10.14 -0.85
CA SER A 107 -11.22 10.47 0.46
C SER A 107 -11.69 11.92 0.57
N PHE A 108 -10.93 12.87 0.04
CA PHE A 108 -11.32 14.28 0.01
C PHE A 108 -12.50 14.55 -0.93
N LEU A 109 -12.58 13.86 -2.08
CA LEU A 109 -13.74 13.98 -2.98
C LEU A 109 -15.02 13.49 -2.28
N PHE A 110 -14.95 12.34 -1.59
CA PHE A 110 -16.08 11.84 -0.80
C PHE A 110 -16.44 12.78 0.34
N TYR A 111 -15.45 13.31 1.06
CA TYR A 111 -15.63 14.28 2.13
C TYR A 111 -16.34 15.55 1.63
N GLY A 112 -15.88 16.12 0.51
CA GLY A 112 -16.48 17.32 -0.10
C GLY A 112 -17.93 17.09 -0.52
N TYR A 113 -18.24 15.91 -1.07
CA TYR A 113 -19.61 15.53 -1.41
C TYR A 113 -20.53 15.44 -0.18
N GLN A 114 -20.06 14.86 0.92
CA GLN A 114 -20.84 14.77 2.16
C GLN A 114 -21.09 16.15 2.78
N LEU A 115 -20.10 17.06 2.73
CA LEU A 115 -20.28 18.44 3.16
C LEU A 115 -21.32 19.19 2.30
N TYR A 116 -21.30 18.99 0.98
CA TYR A 116 -22.30 19.57 0.08
C TYR A 116 -23.73 19.14 0.43
N LEU A 117 -23.91 17.90 0.89
CA LEU A 117 -25.19 17.38 1.37
C LEU A 117 -25.57 17.84 2.80
N GLY A 118 -24.73 18.66 3.46
CA GLY A 118 -24.97 19.14 4.82
C GLY A 118 -24.76 18.09 5.92
N ILE A 119 -24.08 16.98 5.62
CA ILE A 119 -23.88 15.88 6.54
C ILE A 119 -22.65 16.15 7.42
N GLN A 120 -22.82 16.06 8.75
CA GLN A 120 -21.70 16.17 9.70
C GLN A 120 -20.77 14.96 9.60
N ILE A 121 -19.47 15.23 9.44
CA ILE A 121 -18.45 14.20 9.30
C ILE A 121 -17.73 14.07 10.65
N PRO A 122 -17.66 12.85 11.23
CA PRO A 122 -17.03 12.67 12.52
C PRO A 122 -15.51 12.88 12.45
N SER A 123 -14.94 13.45 13.52
CA SER A 123 -13.50 13.75 13.67
C SER A 123 -12.60 12.53 13.49
N GLN A 124 -13.16 11.35 13.72
CA GLN A 124 -12.63 10.03 13.39
C GLN A 124 -12.04 9.92 11.96
N TYR A 125 -12.59 10.65 10.99
CA TYR A 125 -12.07 10.77 9.62
C TYR A 125 -10.60 11.26 9.58
N LEU A 126 -10.30 12.32 10.34
CA LEU A 126 -8.98 12.94 10.35
C LEU A 126 -7.93 12.01 10.94
N LEU A 127 -8.32 11.22 11.94
CA LEU A 127 -7.45 10.20 12.53
C LEU A 127 -7.07 9.13 11.50
N SER A 128 -8.06 8.63 10.73
CA SER A 128 -7.82 7.64 9.67
C SER A 128 -6.87 8.16 8.59
N LEU A 129 -7.05 9.41 8.14
CA LEU A 129 -6.14 10.05 7.18
C LEU A 129 -4.72 10.24 7.75
N LEU A 130 -4.61 10.61 9.02
CA LEU A 130 -3.31 10.81 9.66
C LEU A 130 -2.55 9.48 9.83
N LEU A 131 -3.26 8.39 10.13
CA LEU A 131 -2.68 7.05 10.28
C LEU A 131 -2.39 6.37 8.95
N LEU A 132 -2.99 6.84 7.85
CA LEU A 132 -2.84 6.29 6.50
C LEU A 132 -1.40 6.02 6.06
N PRO A 133 -0.47 7.00 6.09
CA PRO A 133 0.91 6.77 5.67
C PRO A 133 1.63 5.71 6.53
N PHE A 134 1.32 5.62 7.82
CA PHE A 134 1.94 4.66 8.73
C PHE A 134 1.45 3.23 8.46
N ILE A 135 0.14 3.07 8.24
CA ILE A 135 -0.43 1.76 7.92
C ILE A 135 0.03 1.32 6.52
N ASN A 136 0.08 2.24 5.55
CA ASN A 136 0.66 1.99 4.24
C ASN A 136 2.12 1.54 4.32
N LEU A 137 2.91 2.18 5.16
CA LEU A 137 4.29 1.78 5.37
C LEU A 137 4.38 0.36 5.91
N LEU A 138 3.59 0.00 6.93
CA LEU A 138 3.58 -1.36 7.48
C LEU A 138 3.27 -2.40 6.41
N PHE A 139 2.09 -2.28 5.80
CA PHE A 139 1.64 -3.28 4.84
C PHE A 139 2.52 -3.28 3.59
N GLY A 140 2.98 -2.11 3.15
CA GLY A 140 3.88 -1.97 2.01
C GLY A 140 5.18 -2.73 2.22
N ILE A 141 5.78 -2.66 3.40
CA ILE A 141 6.99 -3.42 3.76
C ILE A 141 6.72 -4.92 3.66
N VAL A 142 5.67 -5.41 4.33
CA VAL A 142 5.34 -6.84 4.39
C VAL A 142 5.06 -7.39 3.00
N LEU A 143 4.18 -6.72 2.25
CA LEU A 143 3.82 -7.10 0.89
C LEU A 143 5.02 -7.05 -0.04
N CYS A 144 5.88 -6.02 0.06
CA CYS A 144 7.07 -5.92 -0.77
C CYS A 144 8.03 -7.08 -0.53
N VAL A 145 8.25 -7.48 0.73
CA VAL A 145 9.12 -8.63 1.05
C VAL A 145 8.50 -9.95 0.59
N VAL A 146 7.20 -10.16 0.80
CA VAL A 146 6.51 -11.37 0.30
C VAL A 146 6.59 -11.44 -1.23
N MET A 147 6.29 -10.35 -1.93
CA MET A 147 6.40 -10.25 -3.40
C MET A 147 7.81 -10.42 -3.92
N PHE A 148 8.78 -10.02 -3.10
CA PHE A 148 10.18 -10.19 -3.42
C PHE A 148 10.61 -11.65 -3.32
N LEU A 149 10.25 -12.34 -2.23
CA LEU A 149 10.70 -13.70 -1.91
C LEU A 149 9.93 -14.81 -2.62
N VAL A 150 8.64 -14.60 -2.89
CA VAL A 150 7.78 -15.63 -3.45
C VAL A 150 7.67 -15.41 -4.95
N ASP A 151 8.10 -16.40 -5.74
CA ASP A 151 7.93 -16.39 -7.20
C ASP A 151 6.63 -17.06 -7.67
N ASN A 152 5.98 -17.82 -6.77
CA ASN A 152 4.72 -18.48 -7.08
C ASN A 152 3.56 -17.46 -7.12
N ILE A 153 3.02 -17.27 -8.33
CA ILE A 153 1.95 -16.30 -8.59
C ILE A 153 0.65 -16.60 -7.84
N VAL A 154 0.36 -17.87 -7.53
CA VAL A 154 -0.85 -18.27 -6.78
C VAL A 154 -0.71 -17.85 -5.34
N ILE A 155 0.42 -18.18 -4.70
CA ILE A 155 0.73 -17.78 -3.32
C ILE A 155 0.74 -16.25 -3.20
N LEU A 156 1.30 -15.55 -4.18
CA LEU A 156 1.27 -14.08 -4.23
C LEU A 156 -0.13 -13.50 -4.26
N LYS A 157 -1.03 -14.04 -5.11
CA LYS A 157 -2.42 -13.59 -5.17
C LYS A 157 -3.14 -13.82 -3.85
N VAL A 158 -3.03 -15.03 -3.30
CA VAL A 158 -3.69 -15.38 -2.03
C VAL A 158 -3.20 -14.49 -0.90
N THR A 159 -1.88 -14.34 -0.73
CA THR A 159 -1.28 -13.47 0.30
C THR A 159 -1.67 -12.00 0.13
N SER A 160 -1.73 -11.49 -1.11
CA SER A 160 -2.21 -10.13 -1.37
C SER A 160 -3.70 -9.94 -1.05
N MET A 161 -4.55 -10.95 -1.31
CA MET A 161 -5.97 -10.90 -0.96
C MET A 161 -6.18 -10.88 0.55
N PHE A 162 -5.53 -11.80 1.28
CA PHE A 162 -5.57 -11.81 2.75
C PHE A 162 -5.00 -10.51 3.35
N GLY A 163 -3.87 -10.03 2.82
CA GLY A 163 -3.29 -8.76 3.22
C GLY A 163 -4.25 -7.59 3.00
N ALA A 164 -4.97 -7.57 1.88
CA ALA A 164 -5.95 -6.53 1.58
C ALA A 164 -7.18 -6.58 2.48
N MET A 165 -7.71 -7.77 2.75
CA MET A 165 -8.82 -7.93 3.70
C MET A 165 -8.42 -7.46 5.10
N PHE A 166 -7.24 -7.86 5.58
CA PHE A 166 -6.73 -7.45 6.89
C PHE A 166 -6.48 -5.93 6.95
N TYR A 167 -5.96 -5.34 5.88
CA TYR A 167 -5.78 -3.90 5.74
C TYR A 167 -7.10 -3.14 5.87
N VAL A 168 -8.12 -3.52 5.10
CA VAL A 168 -9.43 -2.87 5.12
C VAL A 168 -10.09 -3.03 6.50
N LEU A 169 -10.00 -4.20 7.12
CA LEU A 169 -10.50 -4.42 8.49
C LEU A 169 -9.79 -3.53 9.52
N THR A 170 -8.49 -3.31 9.34
CA THR A 170 -7.69 -2.43 10.20
C THR A 170 -8.20 -0.99 10.13
N PHE A 171 -8.44 -0.47 8.92
CA PHE A 171 -9.01 0.88 8.74
C PHE A 171 -10.44 0.98 9.23
N THR A 172 -11.26 -0.02 8.94
CA THR A 172 -12.69 -0.01 9.30
C THR A 172 -12.87 0.09 10.83
N ASN A 173 -11.98 -0.55 11.59
CA ASN A 173 -12.07 -0.61 13.05
C ASN A 173 -11.06 0.30 13.78
N ILE A 174 -10.43 1.25 13.09
CA ILE A 174 -9.34 2.07 13.62
C ILE A 174 -9.74 2.92 14.84
N HIS A 175 -11.04 3.09 15.08
CA HIS A 175 -11.58 3.83 16.23
C HIS A 175 -11.50 3.06 17.56
N GLN A 176 -11.21 1.76 17.53
CA GLN A 176 -11.02 0.97 18.74
C GLN A 176 -9.55 1.07 19.20
N TYR A 177 -9.29 1.74 20.32
CA TYR A 177 -7.93 1.92 20.87
C TYR A 177 -7.15 0.61 21.06
N LYS A 178 -7.84 -0.49 21.35
CA LYS A 178 -7.24 -1.84 21.41
C LYS A 178 -6.57 -2.22 20.09
N ILE A 179 -7.21 -1.90 18.96
CA ILE A 179 -6.70 -2.20 17.62
C ILE A 179 -5.49 -1.34 17.30
N ILE A 180 -5.48 -0.06 17.69
CA ILE A 180 -4.30 0.82 17.54
C ILE A 180 -3.08 0.23 18.26
N GLY A 181 -3.23 -0.21 19.51
CA GLY A 181 -2.14 -0.89 20.25
C GLY A 181 -1.67 -2.17 19.55
N THR A 182 -2.60 -2.92 18.96
CA THR A 182 -2.28 -4.14 18.19
C THR A 182 -1.51 -3.80 16.92
N ILE A 183 -1.89 -2.75 16.18
CA ILE A 183 -1.18 -2.27 14.99
C ILE A 183 0.25 -1.85 15.35
N ILE A 184 0.44 -1.14 16.47
CA ILE A 184 1.77 -0.71 16.94
C ILE A 184 2.63 -1.92 17.35
N GLY A 185 2.05 -2.91 18.04
CA GLY A 185 2.75 -4.15 18.40
C GLY A 185 3.18 -4.94 17.16
N ILE A 186 2.28 -5.07 16.19
CA ILE A 186 2.56 -5.70 14.89
C ILE A 186 3.65 -4.91 14.12
N LEU A 187 3.62 -3.57 14.12
CA LEU A 187 4.65 -2.69 13.55
C LEU A 187 6.03 -3.00 14.12
N LEU A 188 6.17 -3.03 15.44
CA LEU A 188 7.44 -3.31 16.11
C LEU A 188 7.95 -4.71 15.78
N PHE A 189 7.08 -5.72 15.87
CA PHE A 189 7.44 -7.10 15.55
C PHE A 189 7.90 -7.25 14.09
N PHE A 190 7.19 -6.64 13.14
CA PHE A 190 7.57 -6.69 11.74
C PHE A 190 8.89 -5.99 11.46
N VAL A 191 9.14 -4.80 12.01
CA VAL A 191 10.41 -4.08 11.83
C VAL A 191 11.59 -4.94 12.31
N ILE A 192 11.44 -5.59 13.47
CA ILE A 192 12.46 -6.49 14.02
C ILE A 192 12.65 -7.71 13.11
N THR A 193 11.56 -8.38 12.74
CA THR A 193 11.59 -9.58 11.89
C THR A 193 12.23 -9.29 10.53
N LEU A 194 11.86 -8.16 9.93
CA LEU A 194 12.41 -7.70 8.66
C LEU A 194 13.90 -7.42 8.75
N HIS A 195 14.34 -6.78 9.84
CA HIS A 195 15.76 -6.52 10.07
C HIS A 195 16.57 -7.81 10.07
N PHE A 196 16.13 -8.82 10.81
CA PHE A 196 16.78 -10.14 10.84
C PHE A 196 16.75 -10.85 9.48
N LEU A 197 15.60 -10.83 8.81
CA LEU A 197 15.40 -11.52 7.54
C LEU A 197 16.25 -10.89 6.41
N LEU A 198 16.31 -9.56 6.35
CA LEU A 198 17.15 -8.84 5.42
C LEU A 198 18.65 -9.02 5.70
N LYS A 199 19.04 -9.06 6.98
CA LYS A 199 20.43 -9.37 7.38
C LYS A 199 20.82 -10.77 6.92
N LYS A 200 19.92 -11.76 7.08
CA LYS A 200 20.15 -13.13 6.61
C LYS A 200 20.33 -13.23 5.09
N ILE A 201 19.43 -12.64 4.30
CA ILE A 201 19.52 -12.66 2.82
C ILE A 201 20.78 -11.95 2.32
N SER A 202 21.17 -10.85 2.97
CA SER A 202 22.40 -10.14 2.64
C SER A 202 23.63 -11.04 2.83
N ASN A 203 23.65 -11.84 3.89
CA ASN A 203 24.76 -12.76 4.18
C ASN A 203 24.78 -13.96 3.21
N GLU A 204 23.62 -14.53 2.88
CA GLU A 204 23.53 -15.66 1.94
C GLU A 204 23.98 -15.29 0.52
N LYS A 205 23.64 -14.10 0.02
CA LYS A 205 24.12 -13.66 -1.31
C LYS A 205 25.62 -13.32 -1.35
N PHE A 206 26.21 -12.94 -0.22
CA PHE A 206 27.66 -12.71 -0.14
C PHE A 206 28.46 -14.01 -0.19
N LEU A 207 27.85 -15.14 0.20
CA LEU A 207 28.46 -16.48 0.16
C LEU A 207 28.36 -17.17 -1.22
N THR A 208 27.55 -16.63 -2.13
CA THR A 208 27.33 -17.18 -3.48
C THR A 208 27.97 -16.36 -4.60
N MET A 209 28.68 -15.27 -4.28
CA MET A 209 29.61 -14.56 -5.18
C MET A 209 31.03 -15.07 -4.93
#